data_AF-T1CW52-F1
#
_entry.id   AF-T1CW52-F1
#
_cell.length_a   1.000
_cell.length_b   1.000
_cell.length_c   1.000
_cell.angle_alpha   90.00
_cell.angle_beta   90.00
_cell.angle_gamma   90.00
#
_symmetry.space_group_name_H-M   'P 1'
#
loop_
_entity.id
_entity.type
_entity.pdbx_description
1 polymer ?
#
loop_
_entity_poly.entity_id
_entity_poly.type
_entity_poly.pdbx_seq_one_letter_code
_entity_poly.pdbx_strand_id
1 'polypeptide(L)'
;YPQESAMAVTKLFIGSSSAAKSQAKKFVETLSSHTLKFVPWWGNITPGQVLLDELDSVYEQVDGAVLLFSPESETKIRNDKKQIPNLNVLFEFGYFLGAFERKKIAMIKYGDFFLPSDFGGYQWIHGSRGFRRGGVQKISDRTQAEFGRWLVNF
;
A
#
# COMPACT_ATOMS: atom_id res chain seq x y z
N TYR A 1 24.90 -11.06 -31.85
CA TYR A 1 24.53 -10.74 -30.46
C TYR A 1 23.02 -10.75 -30.37
N PRO A 2 22.39 -11.64 -29.59
CA PRO A 2 20.97 -11.48 -29.31
C PRO A 2 20.81 -10.21 -28.47
N GLN A 3 19.90 -9.34 -28.89
CA GLN A 3 19.48 -8.18 -28.11
C GLN A 3 18.83 -8.70 -26.84
N GLU A 4 19.49 -8.51 -25.70
CA GLU A 4 18.93 -8.74 -24.38
C GLU A 4 17.76 -7.77 -24.24
N SER A 5 16.53 -8.27 -24.45
CA SER A 5 15.32 -7.49 -24.27
C SER A 5 15.33 -6.94 -22.85
N ALA A 6 15.51 -5.63 -22.71
CA ALA A 6 15.47 -4.97 -21.41
C ALA A 6 14.17 -5.36 -20.72
N MET A 7 14.27 -6.14 -19.64
CA MET A 7 13.11 -6.58 -18.87
C MET A 7 12.36 -5.34 -18.39
N ALA A 8 11.08 -5.23 -18.74
CA ALA A 8 10.26 -4.10 -18.33
C ALA A 8 10.24 -4.02 -16.80
N VAL A 9 10.54 -2.84 -16.26
CA VAL A 9 10.56 -2.57 -14.82
C VAL A 9 9.18 -2.11 -14.41
N THR A 10 8.48 -2.89 -13.58
CA THR A 10 7.23 -2.48 -12.95
C THR A 10 7.52 -1.48 -11.82
N LYS A 11 6.85 -0.34 -11.83
CA LYS A 11 6.91 0.67 -10.78
C LYS A 11 5.61 0.68 -10.00
N LEU A 12 5.68 0.47 -8.69
CA LEU A 12 4.51 0.52 -7.82
C LEU A 12 4.61 1.69 -6.87
N PHE A 13 3.54 2.46 -6.74
CA PHE A 13 3.38 3.34 -5.59
C PHE A 13 3.29 2.50 -4.31
N ILE A 14 3.94 2.97 -3.24
CA ILE A 14 3.69 2.46 -1.90
C ILE A 14 3.32 3.58 -0.91
N GLY A 15 2.07 3.54 -0.45
CA GLY A 15 1.51 4.47 0.53
C GLY A 15 1.42 3.85 1.93
N SER A 16 1.63 4.66 2.96
CA SER A 16 1.40 4.27 4.34
C SER A 16 1.31 5.50 5.24
N SER A 17 0.81 5.32 6.45
CA SER A 17 0.86 6.38 7.46
C SER A 17 2.29 6.58 7.99
N SER A 18 2.52 7.72 8.63
CA SER A 18 3.76 7.95 9.40
C SER A 18 3.98 6.90 10.49
N ALA A 19 2.91 6.30 11.04
CA ALA A 19 3.02 5.26 12.07
C ALA A 19 3.51 3.92 11.52
N ALA A 20 3.18 3.61 10.26
CA ALA A 20 3.53 2.37 9.56
C ALA A 20 4.72 2.50 8.61
N LYS A 21 5.36 3.67 8.57
CA LYS A 21 6.50 3.99 7.71
C LYS A 21 7.65 3.00 7.80
N SER A 22 7.98 2.52 8.99
CA SER A 22 9.00 1.49 9.21
C SER A 22 8.67 0.15 8.53
N GLN A 23 7.40 -0.25 8.56
CA GLN A 23 6.93 -1.50 7.94
C GLN A 23 6.93 -1.39 6.42
N ALA A 24 6.43 -0.27 5.88
CA ALA A 24 6.44 -0.05 4.44
C ALA A 24 7.87 0.09 3.90
N LYS A 25 8.81 0.72 4.64
CA LYS A 25 10.24 0.69 4.28
C LYS A 25 10.78 -0.73 4.22
N LYS A 26 10.46 -1.55 5.23
CA LYS A 26 10.91 -2.94 5.26
C LYS A 26 10.32 -3.76 4.11
N PHE A 27 9.08 -3.47 3.72
CA PHE A 27 8.43 -4.07 2.55
C PHE A 27 9.20 -3.75 1.27
N VAL A 28 9.50 -2.46 1.03
CA VAL A 28 10.29 -2.00 -0.12
C VAL A 28 11.67 -2.64 -0.14
N GLU A 29 12.39 -2.62 0.98
CA GLU A 29 13.73 -3.22 1.09
C GLU A 29 13.74 -4.71 0.75
N THR A 30 12.68 -5.44 1.13
CA THR A 30 12.62 -6.89 0.98
C THR A 30 12.19 -7.30 -0.43
N LEU A 31 11.30 -6.53 -1.06
CA LEU A 31 10.62 -6.94 -2.29
C LEU A 31 11.10 -6.20 -3.55
N SER A 32 11.87 -5.12 -3.42
CA SER A 32 12.47 -4.46 -4.58
C SER A 32 13.42 -5.41 -5.31
N SER A 33 13.43 -5.33 -6.64
CA SER A 33 14.29 -6.16 -7.49
C SER A 33 14.80 -5.38 -8.71
N HIS A 34 15.38 -6.09 -9.68
CA HIS A 34 15.74 -5.52 -10.99
C HIS A 34 14.51 -5.26 -11.86
N THR A 35 13.40 -5.98 -11.63
CA THR A 35 12.15 -5.88 -12.40
C THR A 35 11.03 -5.16 -11.64
N LEU A 36 11.22 -4.89 -10.35
CA LEU A 36 10.23 -4.24 -9.50
C LEU A 36 10.87 -3.11 -8.71
N LYS A 37 10.34 -1.90 -8.89
CA LYS A 37 10.69 -0.71 -8.11
C LYS A 37 9.46 -0.19 -7.38
N PHE A 38 9.70 0.37 -6.20
CA PHE A 38 8.67 1.09 -5.45
C PHE A 38 8.94 2.59 -5.51
N VAL A 39 7.90 3.37 -5.69
CA VAL A 39 7.86 4.83 -5.53
C VAL A 39 7.20 5.10 -4.18
N PRO A 40 7.99 5.26 -3.10
CA PRO A 40 7.41 5.39 -1.78
C PRO A 40 6.92 6.79 -1.49
N TRP A 41 5.75 6.88 -0.85
CA TRP A 41 5.22 8.11 -0.29
C TRP A 41 5.63 8.25 1.16
N TRP A 42 6.68 9.04 1.41
CA TRP A 42 7.18 9.28 2.76
C TRP A 42 6.81 10.62 3.36
N GLY A 43 5.99 11.39 2.65
CA GLY A 43 5.39 12.65 3.08
C GLY A 43 6.42 13.73 3.38
N ASN A 44 6.61 14.63 2.43
CA ASN A 44 6.34 16.03 2.72
C ASN A 44 5.35 16.44 1.61
N ILE A 45 4.08 16.63 1.96
CA ILE A 45 3.18 17.39 1.09
C ILE A 45 3.83 18.76 0.98
N THR A 46 4.10 19.23 -0.23
CA THR A 46 4.72 20.54 -0.39
C THR A 46 3.73 21.58 0.13
N PRO A 47 4.11 22.47 1.08
CA PRO A 47 3.19 23.50 1.56
C PRO A 47 2.63 24.31 0.37
N GLY A 48 1.32 24.24 0.17
CA GLY A 48 0.62 24.93 -0.93
C GLY A 48 0.20 24.05 -2.11
N GLN A 49 0.57 22.76 -2.17
CA GLN A 49 0.05 21.81 -3.15
C GLN A 49 -1.23 21.12 -2.66
N VAL A 50 -2.17 20.88 -3.57
CA VAL A 50 -3.39 20.11 -3.29
C VAL A 50 -3.02 18.63 -3.34
N LEU A 51 -3.41 17.86 -2.33
CA LEU A 51 -3.14 16.41 -2.23
C LEU A 51 -3.49 15.63 -3.52
N LEU A 52 -4.55 16.05 -4.23
CA LEU A 52 -4.97 15.42 -5.48
C LEU A 52 -3.95 15.62 -6.61
N ASP A 53 -3.37 16.82 -6.77
CA ASP A 53 -2.38 17.10 -7.82
C ASP A 53 -1.12 16.25 -7.62
N GLU A 54 -0.72 16.02 -6.37
CA GLU A 54 0.39 15.15 -6.03
C GLU A 54 0.09 13.67 -6.36
N LEU A 55 -1.13 13.21 -6.06
CA LEU A 55 -1.58 11.87 -6.41
C LEU A 55 -1.67 11.67 -7.93
N ASP A 56 -2.13 12.67 -8.67
CA ASP A 56 -2.14 12.69 -10.15
C ASP A 56 -0.73 12.55 -10.70
N SER A 57 0.22 13.34 -10.18
CA SER A 57 1.62 13.27 -10.61
C SER A 57 2.25 11.91 -10.31
N VAL A 58 1.92 11.28 -9.19
CA VAL A 58 2.38 9.93 -8.85
C VAL A 58 1.75 8.89 -9.77
N TYR A 59 0.44 9.00 -10.03
CA TYR A 59 -0.30 8.10 -10.91
C TYR A 59 0.32 8.05 -12.30
N GLU A 60 0.75 9.18 -12.86
CA GLU A 60 1.42 9.25 -14.17
C GLU A 60 2.78 8.51 -14.23
N GLN A 61 3.38 8.19 -13.07
CA GLN A 61 4.74 7.65 -12.98
C GLN A 61 4.80 6.17 -12.56
N VAL A 62 3.67 5.58 -12.18
CA VAL A 62 3.59 4.23 -11.61
C VAL A 62 2.57 3.38 -12.36
N ASP A 63 2.82 2.07 -12.42
CA ASP A 63 1.96 1.14 -13.12
C ASP A 63 0.79 0.66 -12.23
N GLY A 64 0.88 0.90 -10.92
CA GLY A 64 -0.10 0.46 -9.92
C GLY A 64 0.28 0.91 -8.50
N ALA A 65 -0.52 0.51 -7.51
CA ALA A 65 -0.41 1.02 -6.15
C ALA A 65 -0.58 -0.06 -5.08
N VAL A 66 0.20 0.03 -4.01
CA VAL A 66 0.05 -0.80 -2.82
C VAL A 66 0.00 0.10 -1.59
N LEU A 67 -1.03 -0.04 -0.76
CA LEU A 67 -1.18 0.78 0.43
C LEU A 67 -1.19 -0.06 1.69
N LEU A 68 -0.35 0.31 2.66
CA LEU A 68 -0.21 -0.37 3.93
C LEU A 68 -1.14 0.24 4.96
N PHE A 69 -2.07 -0.58 5.45
CA PHE A 69 -3.07 -0.22 6.45
C PHE A 69 -2.76 -0.82 7.82
N SER A 70 -2.98 -0.05 8.86
CA SER A 70 -2.77 -0.42 10.26
C SER A 70 -3.83 0.20 11.18
N PRO A 71 -4.19 -0.42 12.32
CA PRO A 71 -5.07 0.18 13.30
C PRO A 71 -4.40 1.38 13.95
N GLU A 72 -4.96 2.58 13.77
CA GLU A 72 -4.33 3.82 14.22
C GLU A 72 -5.25 4.75 15.00
N SER A 73 -6.57 4.56 14.93
CA SER A 73 -7.51 5.36 15.70
C SER A 73 -8.68 4.52 16.17
N GLU A 74 -9.19 4.82 17.36
CA GLU A 74 -10.44 4.25 17.86
C GLU A 74 -11.60 5.16 17.48
N THR A 75 -12.71 4.59 17.02
CA THR A 75 -13.96 5.31 16.82
C THR A 75 -15.16 4.44 17.20
N LYS A 76 -16.35 5.05 17.26
CA LYS A 76 -17.61 4.37 17.55
C LYS A 76 -18.42 4.23 16.26
N ILE A 77 -18.63 2.99 15.81
CA ILE A 77 -19.41 2.65 14.62
C ILE A 77 -20.59 1.80 15.04
N ARG A 78 -21.82 2.24 14.76
CA ARG A 78 -23.07 1.52 15.14
C ARG A 78 -23.07 1.09 16.61
N ASN A 79 -22.65 1.99 17.50
CA ASN A 79 -22.46 1.79 18.94
C ASN A 79 -21.29 0.91 19.40
N ASP A 80 -20.54 0.29 18.50
CA ASP A 80 -19.35 -0.49 18.84
C ASP A 80 -18.08 0.35 18.76
N LYS A 81 -17.19 0.18 19.74
CA LYS A 81 -15.80 0.64 19.62
C LYS A 81 -15.07 -0.21 18.59
N LYS A 82 -14.49 0.43 17.58
CA LYS A 82 -13.69 -0.21 16.54
C LYS A 82 -12.39 0.54 16.34
N GLN A 83 -11.32 -0.21 16.08
CA GLN A 83 -10.10 0.37 15.52
C GLN A 83 -10.33 0.63 14.03
N ILE A 84 -9.86 1.75 13.52
CA ILE A 84 -9.91 2.13 12.10
C ILE A 84 -8.50 2.43 11.59
N PRO A 85 -8.28 2.32 10.27
CA PRO A 85 -7.01 2.71 9.69
C PRO A 85 -6.83 4.22 9.65
N ASN A 86 -5.63 4.65 9.28
CA ASN A 86 -5.38 6.06 8.98
C ASN A 86 -6.30 6.54 7.83
N LEU A 87 -7.04 7.61 8.07
CA LEU A 87 -8.04 8.11 7.12
C LEU A 87 -7.42 8.65 5.82
N ASN A 88 -6.19 9.21 5.88
CA ASN A 88 -5.51 9.69 4.68
C ASN A 88 -5.10 8.52 3.79
N VAL A 89 -4.57 7.44 4.38
CA VAL A 89 -4.23 6.22 3.64
C VAL A 89 -5.47 5.59 3.01
N LEU A 90 -6.61 5.61 3.72
CA LEU A 90 -7.89 5.17 3.17
C LEU A 90 -8.33 6.03 1.99
N PHE A 91 -8.16 7.36 2.09
CA PHE A 91 -8.45 8.30 1.01
C PHE A 91 -7.56 8.06 -0.22
N GLU A 92 -6.25 7.94 -0.03
CA GLU A 92 -5.27 7.63 -1.10
C GLU A 92 -5.60 6.30 -1.79
N PHE A 93 -6.00 5.27 -1.04
CA PHE A 93 -6.45 4.00 -1.60
C PHE A 93 -7.73 4.17 -2.42
N GLY A 94 -8.68 4.97 -1.94
CA GLY A 94 -9.90 5.32 -2.68
C GLY A 94 -9.61 6.05 -3.98
N TYR A 95 -8.66 6.99 -3.97
CA TYR A 95 -8.20 7.69 -5.18
C TYR A 95 -7.63 6.69 -6.20
N PHE A 96 -6.67 5.84 -5.79
CA PHE A 96 -6.06 4.89 -6.70
C PHE A 96 -7.00 3.77 -7.16
N LEU A 97 -8.03 3.43 -6.36
CA LEU A 97 -9.12 2.55 -6.80
C LEU A 97 -9.91 3.15 -7.97
N GLY A 98 -10.06 4.48 -8.01
CA GLY A 98 -10.70 5.19 -9.12
C GLY A 98 -9.78 5.39 -10.32
N ALA A 99 -8.47 5.51 -10.10
CA ALA A 99 -7.49 5.78 -11.14
C ALA A 99 -6.98 4.51 -11.85
N PHE A 100 -6.81 3.40 -11.13
CA PHE A 100 -6.28 2.15 -11.69
C PHE A 100 -7.36 1.08 -11.91
N GLU A 101 -7.08 0.15 -12.82
CA GLU A 101 -7.80 -1.13 -12.86
C GLU A 101 -7.67 -1.85 -11.51
N ARG A 102 -8.75 -2.47 -11.02
CA ARG A 102 -8.80 -3.13 -9.70
C ARG A 102 -7.66 -4.14 -9.45
N LYS A 103 -7.12 -4.79 -10.49
CA LYS A 103 -6.01 -5.75 -10.36
C LYS A 103 -4.66 -5.08 -10.06
N LYS A 104 -4.50 -3.80 -10.40
CA LYS A 104 -3.26 -3.01 -10.22
C LYS A 104 -3.18 -2.31 -8.86
N ILE A 105 -4.13 -2.58 -7.96
CA ILE A 105 -4.15 -2.04 -6.61
C ILE A 105 -4.33 -3.12 -5.54
N ALA A 106 -3.53 -3.03 -4.47
CA ALA A 106 -3.64 -3.94 -3.34
C ALA A 106 -3.51 -3.22 -1.99
N MET A 107 -4.16 -3.78 -0.98
CA MET A 107 -4.01 -3.39 0.42
C MET A 107 -3.05 -4.35 1.13
N ILE A 108 -2.07 -3.85 1.88
CA ILE A 108 -1.31 -4.65 2.83
C ILE A 108 -1.89 -4.44 4.23
N LYS A 109 -2.43 -5.50 4.83
CA LYS A 109 -3.10 -5.45 6.13
C LYS A 109 -2.14 -5.77 7.28
N TYR A 110 -1.93 -4.81 8.18
CA TYR A 110 -1.25 -5.01 9.47
C TYR A 110 -2.25 -4.85 10.63
N GLY A 111 -2.31 -5.84 11.52
CA GLY A 111 -3.25 -5.81 12.64
C GLY A 111 -4.71 -5.95 12.21
N ASP A 112 -5.60 -5.77 13.18
CA ASP A 112 -7.03 -5.81 12.97
C ASP A 112 -7.65 -4.42 13.13
N PHE A 113 -8.43 -4.04 12.13
CA PHE A 113 -9.18 -2.79 12.08
C PHE A 113 -10.44 -3.03 11.27
N PHE A 114 -11.43 -2.18 11.51
CA PHE A 114 -12.67 -2.15 10.78
C PHE A 114 -12.45 -1.57 9.38
N LEU A 115 -13.01 -2.26 8.39
CA LEU A 115 -13.23 -1.77 7.03
C LEU A 115 -14.72 -1.94 6.70
N PRO A 116 -15.29 -1.07 5.85
CA PRO A 116 -16.63 -1.29 5.33
C PRO A 116 -16.75 -2.67 4.65
N SER A 117 -17.90 -3.32 4.74
CA SER A 117 -18.11 -4.66 4.16
C SER A 117 -17.84 -4.71 2.67
N ASP A 118 -18.16 -3.63 1.94
CA ASP A 118 -17.93 -3.50 0.50
C ASP A 118 -16.43 -3.47 0.18
N PHE A 119 -15.58 -3.09 1.16
CA PHE A 119 -14.13 -3.21 1.04
C PHE A 119 -13.61 -4.65 1.21
N GLY A 120 -14.41 -5.55 1.78
CA GLY A 120 -14.09 -6.97 1.95
C GLY A 120 -13.89 -7.72 0.63
N GLY A 121 -14.34 -7.15 -0.49
CA GLY A 121 -14.10 -7.70 -1.82
C GLY A 121 -12.74 -7.34 -2.41
N TYR A 122 -11.92 -6.44 -1.85
CA TYR A 122 -10.66 -6.01 -2.50
C TYR A 122 -9.49 -6.99 -2.27
N GLN A 123 -8.45 -6.88 -3.11
CA GLN A 123 -7.26 -7.74 -2.99
C GLN A 123 -6.44 -7.34 -1.77
N TRP A 124 -6.37 -8.20 -0.76
CA TRP A 124 -5.59 -7.96 0.45
C TRP A 124 -4.40 -8.90 0.51
N ILE A 125 -3.25 -8.33 0.85
CA ILE A 125 -2.00 -9.02 1.17
C ILE A 125 -1.82 -8.95 2.69
N HIS A 126 -1.58 -10.09 3.32
CA HIS A 126 -1.39 -10.19 4.75
C HIS A 126 0.00 -9.69 5.12
N GLY A 127 0.08 -8.58 5.85
CA GLY A 127 1.33 -8.05 6.39
C GLY A 127 1.71 -8.74 7.69
N SER A 128 1.00 -8.43 8.77
CA SER A 128 1.18 -9.07 10.08
C SER A 128 -0.13 -9.10 10.87
N ARG A 129 -0.27 -10.07 11.78
CA ARG A 129 -1.41 -10.13 12.72
C ARG A 129 -1.42 -8.98 13.72
N GLY A 130 -0.27 -8.34 13.95
CA GLY A 130 -0.15 -7.25 14.91
C GLY A 130 0.49 -6.00 14.29
N PHE A 131 0.20 -4.85 14.88
CA PHE A 131 0.79 -3.59 14.51
C PHE A 131 1.43 -2.92 15.72
N ARG A 132 2.64 -2.40 15.54
CA ARG A 132 3.35 -1.55 16.50
C ARG A 132 3.87 -0.33 15.76
N ARG A 133 3.48 0.86 16.20
CA ARG A 133 3.95 2.14 15.65
C ARG A 133 5.48 2.18 15.65
N GLY A 134 6.07 2.49 14.51
CA GLY A 134 7.53 2.55 14.34
C GLY A 134 8.25 1.20 14.48
N GLY A 135 7.51 0.10 14.63
CA GLY A 135 8.07 -1.24 14.74
C GLY A 135 8.59 -1.75 13.40
N VAL A 136 9.69 -2.48 13.42
CA VAL A 136 10.18 -3.23 12.26
C VAL A 136 9.84 -4.70 12.44
N GLN A 137 9.11 -5.28 11.49
CA GLN A 137 8.79 -6.71 11.46
C GLN A 137 9.34 -7.31 10.17
N LYS A 138 9.88 -8.53 10.24
CA LYS A 138 10.29 -9.26 9.03
C LYS A 138 9.06 -9.50 8.14
N ILE A 139 9.23 -9.36 6.83
CA ILE A 139 8.19 -9.73 5.86
C ILE A 139 8.10 -11.25 5.84
N SER A 140 6.91 -11.78 6.16
CA SER A 140 6.69 -13.23 6.24
C SER A 140 6.67 -13.88 4.86
N ASP A 141 6.98 -15.17 4.78
CA ASP A 141 6.89 -15.93 3.51
C ASP A 141 5.49 -15.89 2.91
N ARG A 142 4.46 -15.86 3.77
CA ARG A 142 3.07 -15.68 3.35
C ARG A 142 2.87 -14.33 2.65
N THR A 143 3.37 -13.25 3.23
CA THR A 143 3.29 -11.90 2.66
C THR A 143 3.97 -11.86 1.30
N GLN A 144 5.16 -12.45 1.18
CA GLN A 144 5.90 -12.51 -0.08
C GLN A 144 5.14 -13.31 -1.14
N ALA A 145 4.59 -14.48 -0.77
CA ALA A 145 3.84 -15.33 -1.68
C ALA A 145 2.52 -14.69 -2.14
N GLU A 146 1.79 -14.01 -1.26
CA GLU A 146 0.56 -13.28 -1.60
C GLU A 146 0.86 -12.08 -2.51
N PHE A 147 1.90 -11.31 -2.19
CA PHE A 147 2.36 -10.21 -3.05
C PHE A 147 2.80 -10.70 -4.43
N GLY A 148 3.60 -11.77 -4.49
CA GLY A 148 4.05 -12.36 -5.75
C GLY A 148 2.88 -12.86 -6.61
N ARG A 149 1.88 -13.51 -6.01
CA ARG A 149 0.66 -13.92 -6.74
C ARG A 149 -0.12 -12.72 -7.26
N TRP A 150 -0.25 -11.66 -6.47
CA TRP A 150 -0.90 -10.44 -6.93
C TRP A 150 -0.14 -9.81 -8.10
N LEU A 151 1.18 -9.70 -8.01
CA LEU A 151 2.04 -9.11 -9.03
C LEU A 151 2.03 -9.89 -10.36
N VAL A 152 1.83 -11.21 -10.34
CA VAL A 152 1.69 -12.01 -11.58
C VAL A 152 0.36 -11.73 -12.28
N ASN A 153 -0.67 -11.31 -11.53
CA ASN A 153 -2.00 -10.98 -12.05
C ASN A 153 -2.16 -9.48 -12.37
N PHE A 154 -1.05 -8.74 -12.38
CA PHE A 154 -0.98 -7.31 -12.62
C PHE A 154 -1.50 -6.92 -14.02
#